data_AF-A0A8T0EGE1-F1
#
_entry.id   AF-A0A8T0EGE1-F1
#
_cell.length_a   1.000
_cell.length_b   1.000
_cell.length_c   1.000
_cell.angle_alpha   90.00
_cell.angle_beta   90.00
_cell.angle_gamma   90.00
#
_symmetry.space_group_name_H-M   'P 1'
#
loop_
_entity.id
_entity.type
_entity.pdbx_description
1 polymer ?
#
loop_
_entity_poly.entity_id
_entity_poly.type
_entity_poly.pdbx_seq_one_letter_code
_entity_poly.pdbx_strand_id
1 'polypeptide(L)'
;MRWSCNITHRKVRRKKFRFFFQEFQELSCIRRSGSAVRDTRLSFVLATATREDLITLATELGETLGSKETKITLKDVILKSVDYEEKYVKELLLAIAEERKARVEEEKVRARAETEERERSKRLELEFEERKRKDEMEFVLQKLRFHHNTSLSQTEYRVRFRAIGFKTQMRSTNPDPSIRS
;
A
#
# COMPACT_ATOMS: atom_id res chain seq x y z
N MET A 1 37.65 -6.16 35.96
CA MET A 1 37.28 -5.34 34.79
C MET A 1 36.02 -5.94 34.17
N ARG A 2 34.92 -5.19 34.20
CA ARG A 2 33.56 -5.60 33.80
C ARG A 2 33.42 -5.59 32.28
N TRP A 3 32.88 -6.66 31.70
CA TRP A 3 32.35 -6.62 30.35
C TRP A 3 30.84 -6.42 30.44
N SER A 4 30.40 -5.21 30.13
CA SER A 4 29.00 -4.80 30.11
C SER A 4 28.39 -5.18 28.76
N CYS A 5 27.31 -5.94 28.81
CA CYS A 5 26.50 -6.34 27.66
C CYS A 5 25.63 -5.14 27.21
N ASN A 6 25.84 -4.63 26.00
CA ASN A 6 25.02 -3.59 25.38
C ASN A 6 23.89 -4.25 24.58
N ILE A 7 22.74 -4.46 25.21
CA ILE A 7 21.48 -4.77 24.53
C ILE A 7 20.64 -3.49 24.51
N THR A 8 20.62 -2.81 23.36
CA THR A 8 19.75 -1.65 23.14
C THR A 8 18.30 -2.11 22.98
N HIS A 9 17.51 -1.88 24.02
CA HIS A 9 16.07 -2.04 24.06
C HIS A 9 15.38 -1.02 23.12
N ARG A 10 14.88 -1.46 21.96
CA ARG A 10 13.91 -0.66 21.17
C ARG A 10 12.53 -0.77 21.81
N LYS A 11 12.09 0.32 22.45
CA LYS A 11 10.73 0.50 23.00
C LYS A 11 9.67 0.39 21.90
N VAL A 12 9.02 -0.76 21.79
CA VAL A 12 7.75 -0.88 21.06
C VAL A 12 6.66 -0.23 21.91
N ARG A 13 6.07 0.84 21.37
CA ARG A 13 4.97 1.59 21.95
C ARG A 13 3.72 0.71 22.15
N ARG A 14 3.60 0.06 23.31
CA ARG A 14 2.32 -0.43 23.83
C ARG A 14 1.55 0.75 24.45
N LYS A 15 0.94 1.59 23.62
CA LYS A 15 -0.06 2.58 24.04
C LYS A 15 -1.26 2.55 23.10
N LYS A 16 -2.02 1.45 23.11
CA LYS A 16 -3.39 1.43 22.57
C LYS A 16 -4.25 0.28 23.13
N PHE A 17 -3.99 -0.12 24.38
CA PHE A 17 -4.74 -1.18 25.07
C PHE A 17 -5.05 -0.79 26.52
N ARG A 18 -5.38 0.48 26.75
CA ARG A 18 -5.71 1.00 28.10
C ARG A 18 -6.90 1.97 28.11
N PHE A 19 -7.75 1.91 27.09
CA PHE A 19 -8.92 2.80 26.99
C PHE A 19 -10.27 2.08 26.94
N PHE A 20 -10.31 0.75 27.08
CA PHE A 20 -11.56 -0.01 27.04
C PHE A 20 -11.92 -0.72 28.35
N PHE A 21 -11.09 -0.57 29.40
CA PHE A 21 -11.22 -1.37 30.63
C PHE A 21 -11.76 -0.60 31.85
N GLN A 22 -12.07 0.70 31.71
CA GLN A 22 -12.40 1.56 32.86
C GLN A 22 -13.85 2.05 32.93
N GLU A 23 -14.67 1.79 31.91
CA GLU A 23 -16.10 2.18 31.89
C GLU A 23 -17.07 1.05 32.30
N PHE A 24 -16.57 -0.16 32.57
CA PHE A 24 -17.42 -1.34 32.84
C PHE A 24 -17.53 -1.74 34.32
N GLN A 25 -17.12 -0.87 35.25
CA GLN A 25 -17.30 -1.10 36.69
C GLN A 25 -18.60 -0.51 37.27
N GLU A 26 -19.41 0.23 36.49
CA GLU A 26 -20.61 0.90 37.04
C GLU A 26 -21.92 0.09 36.97
N LEU A 27 -21.91 -1.15 36.47
CA LEU A 27 -23.11 -2.00 36.41
C LEU A 27 -23.12 -3.15 37.43
N SER A 28 -22.46 -2.97 38.59
CA SER A 28 -22.49 -3.94 39.70
C SER A 28 -23.44 -3.57 40.84
N CYS A 29 -24.64 -3.08 40.51
CA CYS A 29 -25.68 -2.82 41.50
C CYS A 29 -27.03 -3.36 41.00
N ILE A 30 -27.31 -4.65 41.18
CA ILE A 30 -28.66 -5.21 41.42
C ILE A 30 -28.51 -6.53 42.23
N ARG A 31 -29.37 -6.66 43.23
CA ARG A 31 -29.42 -7.61 44.37
C ARG A 31 -29.77 -9.07 44.03
N ARG A 32 -29.24 -9.97 44.88
CA ARG A 32 -29.75 -11.31 45.35
C ARG A 32 -29.91 -12.36 44.23
N SER A 33 -29.62 -13.64 44.38
CA SER A 33 -29.48 -14.58 45.51
C SER A 33 -28.74 -15.82 44.97
N GLY A 34 -28.19 -16.65 45.85
CA GLY A 34 -27.27 -17.74 45.51
C GLY A 34 -27.70 -18.66 44.35
N SER A 35 -26.78 -18.84 43.42
CA SER A 35 -26.57 -20.06 42.65
C SER A 35 -25.16 -19.94 42.06
N ALA A 36 -24.44 -21.06 42.03
CA ALA A 36 -23.14 -21.34 41.42
C ALA A 36 -22.37 -20.16 40.82
N VAL A 37 -21.08 -20.05 41.17
CA VAL A 37 -20.09 -19.24 40.43
C VAL A 37 -20.01 -19.78 39.00
N ARG A 38 -21.01 -19.44 38.18
CA ARG A 38 -20.98 -19.57 36.73
C ARG A 38 -19.95 -18.55 36.32
N ASP A 39 -18.85 -19.08 35.83
CA ASP A 39 -17.63 -18.36 35.50
C ASP A 39 -18.01 -17.12 34.68
N THR A 40 -17.92 -15.93 35.30
CA THR A 40 -18.39 -14.64 34.73
C THR A 40 -17.71 -14.29 33.39
N ARG A 41 -16.69 -15.06 33.03
CA ARG A 41 -15.95 -14.99 31.78
C ARG A 41 -16.70 -15.61 30.60
N LEU A 42 -17.52 -16.65 30.78
CA LEU A 42 -18.23 -17.30 29.66
C LEU A 42 -19.43 -16.48 29.18
N SER A 43 -20.15 -15.89 30.14
CA SER A 43 -21.21 -14.92 29.84
C SER A 43 -20.66 -13.73 29.04
N PHE A 44 -19.43 -13.28 29.36
CA PHE A 44 -18.75 -12.24 28.61
C PHE A 44 -18.36 -12.69 27.20
N VAL A 45 -17.75 -13.88 27.03
CA VAL A 45 -17.36 -14.41 25.71
C VAL A 45 -18.58 -14.55 24.80
N LEU A 46 -19.68 -15.16 25.28
CA LEU A 46 -20.94 -15.25 24.56
C LEU A 46 -21.60 -13.87 24.33
N ALA A 47 -21.41 -12.90 25.23
CA ALA A 47 -21.88 -11.53 25.02
C ALA A 47 -21.14 -10.84 23.86
N THR A 48 -19.84 -11.08 23.75
CA THR A 48 -18.98 -10.49 22.71
C THR A 48 -19.03 -11.20 21.37
N ALA A 49 -19.42 -12.48 21.33
CA ALA A 49 -19.54 -13.27 20.10
C ALA A 49 -20.49 -12.61 19.09
N THR A 50 -20.16 -12.67 17.80
CA THR A 50 -21.07 -12.16 16.77
C THR A 50 -22.25 -13.11 16.58
N ARG A 51 -23.31 -12.64 15.92
CA ARG A 51 -24.47 -13.47 15.63
C ARG A 51 -24.10 -14.69 14.77
N GLU A 52 -23.22 -14.48 13.80
CA GLU A 52 -22.70 -15.52 12.91
C GLU A 52 -21.91 -16.57 13.70
N ASP A 53 -21.01 -16.11 14.58
CA ASP A 53 -20.22 -17.01 15.44
C ASP A 53 -21.14 -17.92 16.30
N LEU A 54 -22.26 -17.39 16.80
CA LEU A 54 -23.23 -18.15 17.60
C LEU A 54 -24.05 -19.15 16.77
N ILE A 55 -24.30 -18.86 15.49
CA ILE A 55 -24.97 -19.80 14.58
C ILE A 55 -24.04 -20.97 14.25
N THR A 56 -22.77 -20.68 13.95
CA THR A 56 -21.76 -21.71 13.73
C THR A 56 -21.61 -22.59 14.98
N LEU A 57 -21.51 -21.97 16.16
CA LEU A 57 -21.40 -22.70 17.41
C LEU A 57 -22.59 -23.64 17.67
N ALA A 58 -23.81 -23.16 17.44
CA ALA A 58 -25.00 -24.01 17.61
C ALA A 58 -25.03 -25.18 16.61
N THR A 59 -24.58 -24.93 15.38
CA THR A 59 -24.49 -25.97 14.33
C THR A 59 -23.50 -27.06 14.73
N GLU A 60 -22.36 -26.68 15.32
CA GLU A 60 -21.35 -27.63 15.83
C GLU A 60 -21.82 -28.40 17.07
N LEU A 61 -22.71 -27.82 17.87
CA LEU A 61 -23.39 -28.49 18.98
C LEU A 61 -24.58 -29.36 18.51
N GLY A 62 -24.83 -29.48 17.20
CA GLY A 62 -25.90 -30.30 16.63
C GLY A 62 -27.29 -29.64 16.64
N GLU A 63 -27.38 -28.36 16.99
CA GLU A 63 -28.65 -27.61 17.02
C GLU A 63 -28.89 -26.90 15.68
N THR A 64 -30.03 -27.18 15.04
CA THR A 64 -30.38 -26.54 13.77
C THR A 64 -31.06 -25.20 14.02
N LEU A 65 -30.33 -24.09 13.83
CA LEU A 65 -30.87 -22.74 14.00
C LEU A 65 -31.09 -22.04 12.66
N GLY A 66 -32.24 -21.36 12.54
CA GLY A 66 -32.57 -20.58 11.36
C GLY A 66 -31.69 -19.33 11.24
N SER A 67 -31.39 -18.94 10.00
CA SER A 67 -30.59 -17.74 9.68
C SER A 67 -31.23 -16.42 10.12
N LYS A 68 -32.42 -16.42 10.75
CA LYS A 68 -33.15 -15.24 11.25
C LYS A 68 -33.29 -15.17 12.78
N GLU A 69 -32.76 -16.15 13.52
CA GLU A 69 -32.85 -16.15 14.98
C GLU A 69 -32.12 -14.97 15.63
N THR A 70 -32.67 -14.49 16.75
CA THR A 70 -32.10 -13.37 17.49
C THR A 70 -30.89 -13.80 18.31
N LYS A 71 -29.97 -12.89 18.60
CA LYS A 71 -28.78 -13.20 19.42
C LYS A 71 -29.13 -13.79 20.79
N ILE A 72 -30.30 -13.42 21.34
CA ILE A 72 -30.78 -13.91 22.64
C ILE A 72 -31.26 -15.36 22.48
N THR A 73 -32.09 -15.66 21.48
CA THR A 73 -32.58 -17.02 21.24
C THR A 73 -31.43 -17.99 20.95
N LEU A 74 -30.42 -17.57 20.20
CA LEU A 74 -29.22 -18.37 19.94
C LEU A 74 -28.49 -18.75 21.24
N LYS A 75 -28.25 -17.78 22.13
CA LYS A 75 -27.59 -18.02 23.42
C LYS A 75 -28.40 -18.98 24.29
N ASP A 76 -29.72 -18.79 24.33
CA ASP A 76 -30.59 -19.63 25.14
C ASP A 76 -30.60 -21.08 24.64
N VAL A 77 -30.55 -21.31 23.34
CA VAL A 77 -30.44 -22.66 22.77
C VAL A 77 -29.10 -23.30 23.12
N ILE A 78 -27.99 -22.57 22.93
CA ILE A 78 -26.65 -23.05 23.28
C ILE A 78 -26.58 -23.45 24.76
N LEU A 79 -27.10 -22.61 25.66
CA LEU A 79 -27.09 -22.86 27.11
C LEU A 79 -28.02 -24.01 27.53
N LYS A 80 -29.00 -24.39 26.71
CA LYS A 80 -29.94 -25.49 26.96
C LYS A 80 -29.52 -26.80 26.29
N SER A 81 -28.56 -26.76 25.36
CA SER A 81 -28.07 -27.94 24.67
C SER A 81 -27.48 -28.94 25.66
N VAL A 82 -27.72 -30.23 25.42
CA VAL A 82 -27.29 -31.33 26.30
C VAL A 82 -25.77 -31.47 26.31
N ASP A 83 -25.14 -31.16 25.17
CA ASP A 83 -23.70 -31.23 24.95
C ASP A 83 -22.95 -29.94 25.33
N TYR A 84 -23.59 -29.07 26.13
CA TYR A 84 -22.97 -27.83 26.60
C TYR A 84 -21.88 -28.11 27.64
N GLU A 85 -20.63 -28.15 27.19
CA GLU A 85 -19.45 -28.06 28.06
C GLU A 85 -18.85 -26.66 27.99
N GLU A 86 -18.85 -25.95 29.13
CA GLU A 86 -18.38 -24.57 29.23
C GLU A 86 -16.99 -24.35 28.62
N LYS A 87 -16.05 -25.26 28.90
CA LYS A 87 -14.67 -25.17 28.42
C LYS A 87 -14.59 -25.36 26.90
N TYR A 88 -15.32 -26.35 26.38
CA TYR A 88 -15.39 -26.65 24.96
C TYR A 88 -15.97 -25.47 24.17
N VAL A 89 -17.11 -24.92 24.62
CA VAL A 89 -17.79 -23.78 23.99
C VAL A 89 -16.88 -22.53 23.97
N LYS A 90 -16.11 -22.30 25.04
CA LYS A 90 -15.11 -21.22 25.09
C LYS A 90 -14.03 -21.40 24.04
N GLU A 91 -13.40 -22.57 24.00
CA GLU A 91 -12.30 -22.88 23.07
C GLU A 91 -12.78 -22.77 21.62
N LEU A 92 -13.98 -23.29 21.34
CA LEU A 92 -14.57 -23.25 20.02
C LEU A 92 -14.90 -21.82 19.56
N LEU A 93 -15.51 -21.00 20.43
CA LEU A 93 -15.75 -19.58 20.12
C LEU A 93 -14.47 -18.79 19.89
N LEU A 94 -13.40 -19.11 20.62
CA LEU A 94 -12.09 -18.48 20.41
C LEU A 94 -11.53 -18.86 19.05
N ALA A 95 -11.60 -20.14 18.66
CA ALA A 95 -11.14 -20.62 17.36
C ALA A 95 -11.89 -19.93 16.20
N ILE A 96 -13.22 -19.86 16.25
CA ILE A 96 -14.05 -19.19 15.23
C ILE A 96 -13.68 -17.69 15.15
N ALA A 97 -13.52 -17.03 16.30
CA ALA A 97 -13.17 -15.62 16.35
C ALA A 97 -11.76 -15.34 15.81
N GLU A 98 -10.81 -16.25 16.02
CA GLU A 98 -9.45 -16.17 15.46
C GLU A 98 -9.44 -16.39 13.96
N GLU A 99 -10.17 -17.39 13.45
CA GLU A 99 -10.30 -17.63 12.02
C GLU A 99 -10.90 -16.41 11.30
N ARG A 100 -11.97 -15.83 11.85
CA ARG A 100 -12.58 -14.61 11.28
C ARG A 100 -11.59 -13.45 11.25
N LYS A 101 -10.80 -13.25 12.31
CA LYS A 101 -9.75 -12.23 12.33
C LYS A 101 -8.66 -12.52 11.30
N ALA A 102 -8.24 -13.78 11.16
CA ALA A 102 -7.24 -14.19 10.18
C ALA A 102 -7.70 -13.88 8.75
N ARG A 103 -8.94 -14.25 8.39
CA ARG A 103 -9.54 -13.94 7.08
C ARG A 103 -9.57 -12.44 6.79
N VAL A 104 -9.98 -11.63 7.76
CA VAL A 104 -10.02 -10.17 7.62
C VAL A 104 -8.62 -9.57 7.48
N GLU A 105 -7.63 -10.07 8.23
CA GLU A 105 -6.25 -9.59 8.08
C GLU A 105 -5.64 -10.02 6.75
N GLU A 106 -5.90 -11.24 6.28
CA GLU A 106 -5.49 -11.67 4.94
C GLU A 106 -6.07 -10.78 3.85
N GLU A 107 -7.37 -10.47 3.92
CA GLU A 107 -8.03 -9.58 2.95
C GLU A 107 -7.41 -8.18 2.97
N LYS A 108 -7.10 -7.64 4.16
CA LYS A 108 -6.38 -6.36 4.28
C LYS A 108 -4.99 -6.42 3.68
N VAL A 109 -4.25 -7.51 3.88
CA VAL A 109 -2.91 -7.67 3.28
C VAL A 109 -3.03 -7.73 1.76
N ARG A 110 -4.00 -8.49 1.22
CA ARG A 110 -4.25 -8.57 -0.22
C ARG A 110 -4.62 -7.21 -0.81
N ALA A 111 -5.54 -6.48 -0.17
CA ALA A 111 -5.95 -5.15 -0.60
C ALA A 111 -4.77 -4.16 -0.59
N ARG A 112 -3.90 -4.20 0.42
CA ARG A 112 -2.68 -3.38 0.48
C ARG A 112 -1.70 -3.73 -0.64
N ALA A 113 -1.43 -5.02 -0.84
CA ALA A 113 -0.55 -5.47 -1.91
C ALA A 113 -1.05 -5.01 -3.29
N GLU A 114 -2.36 -5.12 -3.54
CA GLU A 114 -2.99 -4.68 -4.78
C GLU A 114 -2.88 -3.15 -4.96
N THR A 115 -3.05 -2.37 -3.89
CA THR A 115 -2.85 -0.91 -3.97
C THR A 115 -1.39 -0.54 -4.24
N GLU A 116 -0.43 -1.21 -3.59
CA GLU A 116 0.99 -0.96 -3.80
C GLU A 116 1.42 -1.34 -5.23
N GLU A 117 0.89 -2.43 -5.78
CA GLU A 117 1.15 -2.84 -7.15
C GLU A 117 0.59 -1.83 -8.16
N ARG A 118 -0.64 -1.35 -7.96
CA ARG A 118 -1.23 -0.28 -8.78
C ARG A 118 -0.41 1.00 -8.74
N GLU A 119 0.06 1.41 -7.57
CA GLU A 119 0.91 2.60 -7.43
C GLU A 119 2.27 2.42 -8.12
N ARG A 120 2.88 1.24 -8.00
CA ARG A 120 4.12 0.91 -8.73
C ARG A 120 3.92 0.96 -10.23
N SER A 121 2.83 0.38 -10.75
CA SER A 121 2.52 0.41 -12.18
C SER A 121 2.37 1.83 -12.70
N LYS A 122 1.59 2.67 -12.01
CA LYS A 122 1.42 4.09 -12.36
C LYS A 122 2.73 4.84 -12.35
N ARG A 123 3.60 4.58 -11.38
CA ARG A 123 4.93 5.21 -11.31
C ARG A 123 5.80 4.83 -12.51
N LEU A 124 5.80 3.55 -12.89
CA LEU A 124 6.56 3.08 -14.06
C LEU A 124 6.03 3.69 -15.36
N GLU A 125 4.72 3.81 -15.52
CA GLU A 125 4.10 4.49 -16.66
C GLU A 125 4.53 5.96 -16.76
N LEU A 126 4.49 6.69 -15.64
CA LEU A 126 4.93 8.08 -15.59
C LEU A 126 6.43 8.22 -15.90
N GLU A 127 7.28 7.33 -15.36
CA GLU A 127 8.71 7.32 -15.65
C GLU A 127 8.98 7.04 -17.14
N PHE A 128 8.22 6.13 -17.76
CA PHE A 128 8.32 5.85 -19.18
C PHE A 128 7.88 7.04 -20.04
N GLU A 129 6.78 7.70 -19.68
CA GLU A 129 6.28 8.87 -20.40
C GLU A 129 7.26 10.06 -20.27
N GLU A 130 7.87 10.26 -19.11
CA GLU A 130 8.88 11.30 -18.91
C GLU A 130 10.13 11.03 -19.77
N ARG A 131 10.60 9.78 -19.82
CA ARG A 131 11.71 9.39 -20.71
C ARG A 131 11.37 9.67 -22.17
N LYS A 132 10.17 9.27 -22.61
CA LYS A 132 9.72 9.52 -23.97
C LYS A 132 9.71 11.02 -24.32
N ARG A 133 9.24 11.88 -23.40
CA ARG A 133 9.27 13.34 -23.59
C ARG A 133 10.70 13.89 -23.68
N LYS A 134 11.63 13.36 -22.89
CA LYS A 134 13.05 13.74 -22.96
C LYS A 134 13.66 13.34 -24.29
N ASP A 135 13.44 12.11 -24.72
CA ASP A 135 13.94 11.58 -25.99
C ASP A 135 13.38 12.36 -27.19
N GLU A 136 12.09 12.70 -27.16
CA GLU A 136 11.46 13.56 -28.18
C GLU A 136 12.09 14.96 -28.23
N MET A 137 12.32 15.58 -27.07
CA MET A 137 12.98 16.88 -27.00
C MET A 137 14.43 16.82 -27.51
N GLU A 138 15.17 15.77 -27.15
CA GLU A 138 16.54 15.57 -27.60
C GLU A 138 16.62 15.38 -29.12
N PHE A 139 15.69 14.60 -29.69
CA PHE A 139 15.57 14.42 -31.13
C PHE A 139 15.28 15.75 -31.85
N VAL A 140 14.36 16.56 -31.33
CA VAL A 140 14.06 17.89 -31.87
C VAL A 140 15.31 18.79 -31.83
N LEU A 141 16.03 18.81 -30.71
CA LEU A 141 17.27 19.58 -30.58
C LEU A 141 18.35 19.11 -31.55
N GLN A 142 18.52 17.80 -31.72
CA GLN A 142 19.47 17.23 -32.68
C GLN A 142 19.12 17.66 -34.11
N LYS A 143 17.83 17.63 -34.47
CA LYS A 143 17.36 18.07 -35.77
C LYS A 143 17.64 19.56 -36.01
N LEU A 144 17.40 20.42 -35.01
CA LEU A 144 17.72 21.85 -35.07
C LEU A 144 19.23 22.07 -35.24
N ARG A 145 20.08 21.37 -34.47
CA ARG A 145 21.54 21.43 -34.61
C ARG A 145 22.00 21.03 -36.00
N PHE A 146 21.42 19.94 -36.55
CA PHE A 146 21.73 19.47 -37.89
C PHE A 146 21.36 20.50 -38.96
N HIS A 147 20.14 21.03 -38.91
CA HIS A 147 19.70 22.07 -39.86
C HIS A 147 20.55 23.34 -39.77
N HIS A 148 20.88 23.79 -38.56
CA HIS A 148 21.72 24.96 -38.32
C HIS A 148 23.15 24.76 -38.85
N ASN A 149 23.78 23.61 -38.58
CA ASN A 149 25.12 23.33 -39.08
C ASN A 149 25.14 23.22 -40.62
N THR A 150 24.08 22.67 -41.21
CA THR A 150 23.93 22.60 -42.66
C THR A 150 23.82 24.00 -43.27
N SER A 151 23.00 24.88 -42.68
CA SER A 151 22.83 26.25 -43.19
C SER A 151 24.11 27.09 -43.03
N LEU A 152 24.84 26.96 -41.91
CA LEU A 152 26.14 27.58 -41.73
C LEU A 152 27.17 27.12 -42.76
N SER A 153 27.21 25.82 -43.07
CA SER A 153 28.13 25.34 -44.11
C SER A 153 27.82 25.98 -45.46
N GLN A 154 26.54 26.08 -45.85
CA GLN A 154 26.13 26.71 -47.11
C GLN A 154 26.49 28.20 -47.17
N THR A 155 26.32 28.95 -46.08
CA THR A 155 26.70 30.36 -46.03
C THR A 155 28.21 30.54 -46.09
N GLU A 156 28.98 29.71 -45.39
CA GLU A 156 30.44 29.71 -45.45
C GLU A 156 30.95 29.40 -46.87
N TYR A 157 30.39 28.38 -47.54
CA TYR A 157 30.71 28.10 -48.94
C TYR A 157 30.40 29.30 -49.82
N ARG A 158 29.20 29.91 -49.71
CA ARG A 158 28.82 31.09 -50.50
C ARG A 158 29.77 32.27 -50.28
N VAL A 159 30.17 32.56 -49.05
CA VAL A 159 31.10 33.64 -48.72
C VAL A 159 32.50 33.35 -49.28
N ARG A 160 33.00 32.11 -49.14
CA ARG A 160 34.29 31.70 -49.71
C ARG A 160 34.31 31.82 -51.24
N PHE A 161 33.27 31.34 -51.93
CA PHE A 161 33.18 31.45 -53.39
C PHE A 161 33.12 32.92 -53.84
N ARG A 162 32.35 33.78 -53.15
CA ARG A 162 32.29 35.21 -53.45
C ARG A 162 33.64 35.91 -53.25
N ALA A 163 34.37 35.56 -52.19
CA ALA A 163 35.70 36.10 -51.91
C ALA A 163 36.76 35.65 -52.94
N ILE A 164 36.68 34.41 -53.42
CA ILE A 164 37.58 33.90 -54.48
C ILE A 164 37.31 34.63 -55.79
N GLY A 165 36.04 34.75 -56.21
CA GLY A 165 35.66 35.48 -57.42
C GLY A 165 36.09 36.95 -57.42
N PHE A 166 36.02 37.62 -56.25
CA PHE A 166 36.50 38.99 -56.11
C PHE A 166 38.04 39.10 -56.19
N LYS A 167 38.78 38.13 -55.61
CA LYS A 167 40.25 38.09 -55.67
C LYS A 167 40.78 37.84 -57.08
N THR A 168 40.13 36.98 -57.88
CA THR A 168 40.52 36.77 -59.29
C THR A 168 40.28 38.02 -60.13
N GLN A 169 39.17 38.73 -59.91
CA GLN A 169 38.86 39.97 -60.63
C GLN A 169 39.86 41.10 -60.34
N MET A 170 40.37 41.20 -59.10
CA MET A 170 41.42 42.16 -58.72
C MET A 170 42.82 41.76 -59.23
N ARG A 171 43.07 40.47 -59.49
CA ARG A 171 44.35 39.96 -60.01
C ARG A 171 44.46 40.09 -61.54
N SER A 172 43.33 40.11 -62.26
CA SER A 172 43.30 40.38 -63.71
C SER A 172 43.41 41.86 -64.08
N THR A 173 43.16 42.78 -63.14
CA THR A 173 43.20 44.24 -63.39
C THR A 173 44.52 44.92 -63.01
N ASN A 174 45.44 44.18 -62.38
CA ASN A 174 46.81 44.64 -62.09
C ASN A 174 47.82 43.71 -62.80
N PRO A 175 48.27 44.04 -64.03
CA PRO A 175 49.33 43.29 -64.68
C PRO A 175 50.66 43.52 -63.96
N ASP A 176 51.52 42.48 -63.94
CA ASP A 176 52.83 42.50 -63.29
C ASP A 176 53.68 43.71 -63.76
N PRO A 177 54.26 44.49 -62.83
CA PRO A 177 55.06 45.67 -63.18
C PRO A 177 56.41 45.33 -63.83
N SER A 178 56.72 44.06 -64.09
CA SER A 178 57.96 43.61 -64.74
C SER A 178 57.91 43.64 -66.28
N ILE A 179 56.76 43.97 -66.89
CA ILE A 179 56.63 44.12 -68.35
C ILE A 179 56.52 45.62 -68.70
N ARG A 180 57.59 46.37 -68.41
CA ARG A 180 57.91 47.61 -69.14
C ARG A 180 59.40 47.58 -69.42
N SER A 181 59.75 47.10 -70.61
CA SER A 181 61.06 47.27 -71.23
C SER A 181 60.88 48.17 -72.44
#